data_AF-A0A9P0YXZ7-F1
#
_entry.id   AF-A0A9P0YXZ7-F1
#
_cell.length_a   1.000
_cell.length_b   1.000
_cell.length_c   1.000
_cell.angle_alpha   90.00
_cell.angle_beta   90.00
_cell.angle_gamma   90.00
#
_symmetry.space_group_name_H-M   'P 1'
#
loop_
_entity.id
_entity.type
_entity.pdbx_description
1 polymer ?
#
loop_
_entity_poly.entity_id
_entity_poly.type
_entity_poly.pdbx_seq_one_letter_code
_entity_poly.pdbx_strand_id
1 'polypeptide(L)'
;MWDGVSTFICLKIVEILWKSTKRFNIQTLYILNDNTIYDREGNAYPLLKGFLVETGKGSIFPATFHETTKGPDEYIRSIRERASLRDLNWKNRFLETYDTESDQFVIAHVSRGNRYLKYIESLRNQSDEELCNTYFTIPVPPSPHNIRLIRSDLEELFQVPDWEKVFPFRRPRIFFRSNNGGWTMRTLEHVQIIKRTAGKR
;
A
#
# COMPACT_ATOMS: atom_id res chain seq x y z
N MET A 1 7.06 -27.42 11.69
CA MET A 1 5.77 -26.72 11.68
C MET A 1 6.04 -25.38 11.04
N TRP A 2 5.57 -25.15 9.81
CA TRP A 2 5.78 -23.86 9.16
C TRP A 2 4.78 -22.88 9.77
N ASP A 3 5.19 -22.16 10.80
CA ASP A 3 4.42 -21.04 11.31
C ASP A 3 4.40 -19.99 10.20
N GLY A 4 3.25 -19.83 9.52
CA GLY A 4 3.11 -18.96 8.36
C GLY A 4 3.54 -17.51 8.62
N VAL A 5 3.72 -16.72 7.55
CA VAL A 5 4.21 -15.33 7.60
C VAL A 5 3.48 -14.48 8.65
N SER A 6 2.17 -14.69 8.85
CA SER A 6 1.38 -14.00 9.86
C SER A 6 1.88 -14.23 11.30
N THR A 7 2.26 -15.45 11.68
CA THR A 7 2.78 -15.74 13.04
C THR A 7 4.07 -14.96 13.29
N PHE A 8 4.99 -14.98 12.32
CA PHE A 8 6.24 -14.22 12.42
C PHE A 8 5.98 -12.71 12.59
N ILE A 9 5.11 -12.12 11.78
CA ILE A 9 4.78 -10.68 11.85
C ILE A 9 4.12 -10.35 13.19
N CYS A 10 3.15 -11.15 13.63
CA CYS A 10 2.43 -10.93 14.88
C CYS A 10 3.36 -10.94 16.09
N LEU A 11 4.26 -11.94 16.16
CA LEU A 11 5.25 -12.03 17.23
C LEU A 11 6.20 -10.83 17.21
N LYS A 12 6.64 -10.38 16.03
CA LYS A 12 7.51 -9.21 15.90
C LYS A 12 6.82 -7.92 16.36
N ILE A 13 5.54 -7.74 16.07
CA ILE A 13 4.76 -6.58 16.54
C ILE A 13 4.70 -6.59 18.08
N VAL A 14 4.30 -7.72 18.68
CA VAL A 14 4.21 -7.85 20.15
C VAL A 14 5.58 -7.63 20.80
N GLU A 15 6.65 -8.20 20.24
CA GLU A 15 8.02 -8.02 20.72
C GLU A 15 8.44 -6.53 20.72
N ILE A 16 8.14 -5.80 19.64
CA ILE A 16 8.47 -4.37 19.53
C ILE A 16 7.67 -3.54 20.54
N LEU A 17 6.37 -3.82 20.70
CA LEU A 17 5.52 -3.14 21.69
C LEU A 17 6.02 -3.39 23.12
N TRP A 18 6.37 -4.63 23.43
CA TRP A 18 6.90 -5.03 24.73
C TRP A 18 8.23 -4.34 25.07
N LYS A 19 9.14 -4.21 24.09
CA LYS A 19 10.45 -3.57 24.26
C LYS A 19 10.40 -2.04 24.28
N SER A 20 9.24 -1.44 24.03
CA SER A 20 9.11 0.00 23.98
C SER A 20 9.25 0.64 25.36
N THR A 21 9.78 1.85 25.40
CA THR A 21 9.76 2.70 26.60
C THR A 21 8.38 3.30 26.87
N LYS A 22 7.48 3.28 25.87
CA LYS A 22 6.09 3.71 26.03
C LYS A 22 5.24 2.56 26.58
N ARG A 23 4.26 2.90 27.42
CA ARG A 23 3.25 1.95 27.89
C ARG A 23 2.11 1.86 26.89
N PHE A 24 1.79 0.64 26.46
CA PHE A 24 0.67 0.35 25.60
C PHE A 24 -0.36 -0.49 26.36
N ASN A 25 -1.64 -0.19 26.15
CA ASN A 25 -2.73 -1.03 26.60
C ASN A 25 -3.35 -1.73 25.38
N ILE A 26 -3.31 -3.05 25.36
CA ILE A 26 -3.84 -3.84 24.25
C ILE A 26 -5.36 -3.92 24.42
N GLN A 27 -6.09 -3.11 23.65
CA GLN A 27 -7.55 -3.08 23.67
C GLN A 27 -8.17 -4.14 22.75
N THR A 28 -7.49 -4.48 21.65
CA THR A 28 -7.97 -5.44 20.66
C THR A 28 -6.80 -6.23 20.12
N LEU A 29 -6.92 -7.56 20.18
CA LEU A 29 -5.97 -8.51 19.60
C LEU A 29 -6.78 -9.61 18.91
N TYR A 30 -6.93 -9.51 17.59
CA TYR A 30 -7.73 -10.43 16.78
C TYR A 30 -6.91 -10.88 15.57
N ILE A 31 -5.97 -11.79 15.83
CA ILE A 31 -4.91 -12.19 14.91
C ILE A 31 -4.75 -13.72 14.95
N LEU A 32 -4.06 -14.28 13.96
CA LEU A 32 -3.80 -15.72 13.87
C LEU A 32 -5.10 -16.53 13.97
N ASN A 33 -5.17 -17.52 14.87
CA ASN A 33 -6.31 -18.41 15.03
C ASN A 33 -7.63 -17.65 15.23
N ASP A 34 -7.62 -16.53 15.97
CA ASP A 34 -8.83 -15.76 16.21
C ASP A 34 -9.40 -15.14 14.92
N ASN A 35 -8.54 -14.86 13.93
CA ASN A 35 -8.94 -14.33 12.62
C ASN A 35 -8.88 -15.37 11.50
N THR A 36 -8.71 -16.66 11.80
CA THR A 36 -8.55 -17.71 10.77
C THR A 36 -9.82 -18.55 10.64
N ILE A 37 -10.31 -18.67 9.41
CA ILE A 37 -11.35 -19.62 9.02
C ILE A 37 -10.81 -20.59 7.98
N TYR A 38 -11.46 -21.74 7.84
CA TYR A 38 -11.07 -22.77 6.87
C TYR A 38 -12.21 -23.00 5.87
N ASP A 39 -11.85 -23.16 4.60
CA ASP A 39 -12.81 -23.60 3.59
C ASP A 39 -13.07 -25.13 3.69
N ARG A 40 -13.87 -25.66 2.75
CA ARG A 40 -14.19 -27.09 2.70
C ARG A 40 -13.00 -27.98 2.35
N GLU A 41 -11.97 -27.42 1.73
CA GLU A 41 -10.75 -28.10 1.32
C GLU A 41 -9.66 -28.02 2.42
N GLY A 42 -9.93 -27.29 3.52
CA GLY A 42 -9.01 -27.11 4.63
C GLY A 42 -8.00 -25.97 4.40
N ASN A 43 -8.19 -25.11 3.40
CA ASN A 43 -7.35 -23.95 3.19
C ASN A 43 -7.71 -22.84 4.18
N ALA A 44 -6.69 -22.20 4.76
CA ALA A 44 -6.86 -21.14 5.75
C ALA A 44 -7.06 -19.76 5.09
N TYR A 45 -8.02 -18.98 5.59
CA TYR A 45 -8.31 -17.62 5.15
C TYR A 45 -8.56 -16.66 6.32
N PRO A 46 -8.25 -15.37 6.16
CA PRO A 46 -8.63 -14.37 7.15
C PRO A 46 -10.14 -14.13 7.14
N LEU A 47 -10.78 -14.19 8.31
CA LEU A 47 -12.19 -13.82 8.50
C LEU A 47 -12.39 -12.32 8.26
N LEU A 48 -11.60 -11.49 8.94
CA LEU A 48 -11.55 -10.05 8.77
C LEU A 48 -10.37 -9.68 7.87
N LYS A 49 -10.68 -9.03 6.73
CA LYS A 49 -9.70 -8.56 5.73
C LYS A 49 -9.38 -7.07 5.86
N GLY A 50 -10.21 -6.33 6.59
CA GLY A 50 -10.09 -4.89 6.78
C GLY A 50 -10.94 -4.41 7.94
N PHE A 51 -10.59 -3.23 8.45
CA PHE A 51 -11.34 -2.55 9.50
C PHE A 51 -11.29 -1.04 9.28
N LEU A 52 -12.28 -0.33 9.82
CA LEU A 52 -12.38 1.12 9.86
C LEU A 52 -12.19 1.59 11.30
N VAL A 53 -11.53 2.73 11.48
CA VAL A 53 -11.42 3.42 12.76
C VAL A 53 -12.13 4.77 12.66
N GLU A 54 -13.12 5.01 13.51
CA GLU A 54 -13.72 6.33 13.68
C GLU A 54 -12.80 7.17 14.59
N THR A 55 -11.98 8.04 14.01
CA THR A 55 -10.93 8.78 14.74
C THR A 55 -11.47 9.71 15.83
N GLY A 56 -12.70 10.20 15.72
CA GLY A 56 -13.33 11.05 16.73
C GLY A 56 -13.76 10.31 18.00
N LYS A 57 -14.02 9.00 17.92
CA LYS A 57 -14.47 8.17 19.05
C LYS A 57 -13.51 7.04 19.43
N GLY A 58 -12.58 6.70 18.54
CA GLY A 58 -11.71 5.53 18.68
C GLY A 58 -12.41 4.19 18.45
N SER A 59 -13.65 4.18 17.95
CA SER A 59 -14.39 2.94 17.67
C SER A 59 -13.84 2.21 16.44
N ILE A 60 -13.78 0.88 16.52
CA ILE A 60 -13.21 0.01 15.47
C ILE A 60 -14.28 -0.94 14.96
N PHE A 61 -14.41 -1.04 13.64
CA PHE A 61 -15.42 -1.88 12.98
C PHE A 61 -14.80 -2.70 11.85
N PRO A 62 -15.18 -3.97 11.65
CA PRO A 62 -14.92 -4.69 10.41
C PRO A 62 -15.39 -3.89 9.19
N ALA A 63 -14.58 -3.80 8.14
CA ALA A 63 -14.92 -3.04 6.95
C ALA A 63 -14.26 -3.60 5.69
N THR A 64 -14.96 -3.42 4.56
CA THR A 64 -14.45 -3.64 3.22
C THR A 64 -14.58 -2.34 2.44
N PHE A 65 -13.54 -1.98 1.69
CA PHE A 65 -13.49 -0.73 0.96
C PHE A 65 -13.63 -1.00 -0.54
N HIS A 66 -14.56 -0.29 -1.18
CA HIS A 66 -14.70 -0.34 -2.63
C HIS A 66 -13.46 0.29 -3.29
N GLU A 67 -13.09 -0.15 -4.49
CA GLU A 67 -11.90 0.32 -5.20
C GLU A 67 -11.86 1.84 -5.37
N THR A 68 -13.03 2.44 -5.61
CA THR A 68 -13.20 3.90 -5.75
C THR A 68 -13.03 4.69 -4.45
N THR A 69 -12.85 4.02 -3.30
CA THR A 69 -12.76 4.66 -1.97
C THR A 69 -11.36 4.59 -1.36
N LYS A 70 -10.37 4.01 -2.06
CA LYS A 70 -9.00 3.81 -1.55
C LYS A 70 -8.12 5.08 -1.51
N GLY A 71 -8.73 6.25 -1.68
CA GLY A 71 -8.05 7.54 -1.72
C GLY A 71 -7.48 7.89 -3.10
N PRO A 72 -6.78 9.03 -3.22
CA PRO A 72 -6.26 9.49 -4.48
C PRO A 72 -5.10 8.60 -4.97
N ASP A 73 -4.95 8.53 -6.30
CA ASP A 73 -3.78 7.94 -6.96
C ASP A 73 -3.44 6.51 -6.50
N GLU A 74 -4.45 5.67 -6.23
CA GLU A 74 -4.25 4.29 -5.76
C GLU A 74 -3.32 3.48 -6.67
N TYR A 75 -3.53 3.58 -8.00
CA TYR A 75 -2.67 2.95 -8.99
C TYR A 75 -1.19 3.37 -8.88
N ILE A 76 -0.93 4.68 -8.78
CA ILE A 76 0.43 5.22 -8.62
C ILE A 76 1.04 4.78 -7.27
N ARG A 77 0.23 4.73 -6.21
CA ARG A 77 0.65 4.26 -4.88
C ARG A 77 1.01 2.77 -4.89
N SER A 78 0.25 1.94 -5.59
CA SER A 78 0.50 0.50 -5.76
C SER A 78 1.81 0.25 -6.51
N ILE A 79 2.07 0.97 -7.61
CA ILE A 79 3.37 0.91 -8.31
C ILE A 79 4.50 1.37 -7.39
N ARG A 80 4.27 2.46 -6.67
CA ARG A 80 5.26 3.04 -5.74
C ARG A 80 5.66 2.04 -4.67
N GLU A 81 4.69 1.35 -4.08
CA GLU A 81 4.92 0.31 -3.08
C GLU A 81 5.89 -0.76 -3.60
N ARG A 82 5.60 -1.35 -4.76
CA ARG A 82 6.46 -2.38 -5.35
C ARG A 82 7.84 -1.85 -5.73
N ALA A 83 7.91 -0.65 -6.32
CA ALA A 83 9.17 -0.04 -6.72
C ALA A 83 10.07 0.30 -5.53
N SER A 84 9.48 0.71 -4.39
CA SER A 84 10.23 1.05 -3.18
C SER A 84 11.05 -0.12 -2.64
N LEU A 85 10.59 -1.37 -2.82
CA LEU A 85 11.29 -2.59 -2.39
C LEU A 85 12.66 -2.77 -3.08
N ARG A 86 12.94 -2.00 -4.13
CA ARG A 86 14.18 -2.03 -4.90
C ARG A 86 14.88 -0.67 -4.99
N ASP A 87 14.31 0.37 -4.38
CA ASP A 87 14.93 1.69 -4.28
C ASP A 87 15.74 1.78 -2.98
N LEU A 88 17.05 2.02 -3.10
CA LEU A 88 17.95 2.16 -1.95
C LEU A 88 17.57 3.33 -1.04
N ASN A 89 16.96 4.38 -1.58
CA ASN A 89 16.51 5.53 -0.78
C ASN A 89 15.34 5.19 0.15
N TRP A 90 14.64 4.09 -0.12
CA TRP A 90 13.46 3.64 0.63
C TRP A 90 13.69 2.35 1.41
N LYS A 91 14.93 1.83 1.43
CA LYS A 91 15.28 0.64 2.20
C LYS A 91 14.94 0.84 3.69
N ASN A 92 14.20 -0.11 4.26
CA ASN A 92 13.75 -0.12 5.66
C ASN A 92 12.90 1.10 6.07
N ARG A 93 12.25 1.78 5.11
CA ARG A 93 11.35 2.89 5.40
C ARG A 93 9.92 2.49 5.16
N PHE A 94 9.04 2.91 6.07
CA PHE A 94 7.61 2.88 5.80
C PHE A 94 7.26 3.96 4.78
N LEU A 95 6.36 3.63 3.86
CA LEU A 95 5.91 4.52 2.81
C LEU A 95 4.78 5.41 3.33
N GLU A 96 5.10 6.39 4.18
CA GLU A 96 4.13 7.39 4.62
C GLU A 96 3.54 8.13 3.42
N THR A 97 2.21 8.22 3.36
CA THR A 97 1.47 8.87 2.26
C THR A 97 0.51 9.95 2.71
N TYR A 98 0.26 10.10 4.01
CA TYR A 98 -0.71 11.05 4.54
C TYR A 98 -0.08 11.90 5.64
N ASP A 99 -0.08 13.21 5.42
CA ASP A 99 0.31 14.22 6.38
C ASP A 99 -0.94 14.65 7.17
N THR A 100 -0.97 14.21 8.44
CA THR A 100 -2.06 14.50 9.37
C THR A 100 -2.08 15.96 9.83
N GLU A 101 -0.94 16.66 9.83
CA GLU A 101 -0.88 18.06 10.27
C GLU A 101 -1.53 18.97 9.23
N SER A 102 -1.29 18.67 7.95
CA SER A 102 -1.77 19.49 6.82
C SER A 102 -3.02 18.95 6.11
N ASP A 103 -3.59 17.84 6.59
CA ASP A 103 -4.69 17.07 5.95
C ASP A 103 -4.45 16.84 4.45
N GLN A 104 -3.31 16.23 4.12
CA GLN A 104 -2.86 16.07 2.73
C GLN A 104 -2.35 14.67 2.45
N PHE A 105 -2.67 14.13 1.28
CA PHE A 105 -1.89 13.02 0.75
C PHE A 105 -0.62 13.57 0.10
N VAL A 106 0.54 13.06 0.53
CA VAL A 106 1.85 13.38 -0.03
C VAL A 106 2.46 12.09 -0.56
N ILE A 107 2.32 11.89 -1.88
CA ILE A 107 2.86 10.70 -2.55
C ILE A 107 4.25 11.07 -3.05
N ALA A 108 5.29 10.59 -2.38
CA ALA A 108 6.67 10.87 -2.73
C ALA A 108 7.17 10.02 -3.91
N HIS A 109 8.10 10.59 -4.68
CA HIS A 109 8.77 9.88 -5.77
C HIS A 109 9.56 8.66 -5.26
N VAL A 110 9.52 7.56 -6.03
CA VAL A 110 10.44 6.42 -5.91
C VAL A 110 11.18 6.23 -7.23
N SER A 111 12.43 5.83 -7.16
CA SER A 111 13.28 5.61 -8.32
C SER A 111 12.90 4.31 -9.02
N ARG A 112 12.38 4.39 -10.24
CA ARG A 112 12.15 3.23 -11.12
C ARG A 112 13.37 2.92 -11.99
N GLY A 113 14.55 2.90 -11.38
CA GLY A 113 15.80 2.63 -12.11
C GLY A 113 15.87 1.19 -12.63
N ASN A 114 16.96 0.87 -13.34
CA ASN A 114 17.17 -0.43 -14.00
C ASN A 114 16.86 -1.66 -13.14
N ARG A 115 17.02 -1.59 -11.80
CA ARG A 115 16.70 -2.71 -10.90
C ARG A 115 15.21 -3.04 -10.85
N TYR A 116 14.34 -2.03 -10.85
CA TYR A 116 12.90 -2.25 -10.87
C TYR A 116 12.46 -2.87 -12.20
N LEU A 117 12.93 -2.31 -13.31
CA LEU A 117 12.60 -2.82 -14.65
C LEU A 117 13.09 -4.25 -14.86
N LYS A 118 14.35 -4.55 -14.51
CA LYS A 118 14.89 -5.92 -14.55
C LYS A 118 14.11 -6.89 -13.67
N TYR A 119 13.63 -6.43 -12.52
CA TYR A 119 12.80 -7.25 -11.65
C TYR A 119 11.46 -7.58 -12.30
N ILE A 120 10.73 -6.58 -12.81
CA ILE A 120 9.46 -6.82 -13.51
C ILE A 120 9.66 -7.71 -14.74
N GLU A 121 10.71 -7.50 -15.52
CA GLU A 121 11.08 -8.35 -16.65
C GLU A 121 11.38 -9.79 -16.23
N SER A 122 12.10 -9.98 -15.12
CA SER A 122 12.35 -11.32 -14.57
C SER A 122 11.06 -12.05 -14.18
N LEU A 123 10.07 -11.34 -13.62
CA LEU A 123 8.77 -11.93 -13.27
C LEU A 123 8.02 -12.41 -14.51
N ARG A 124 8.05 -11.68 -15.64
CA ARG A 124 7.37 -12.10 -16.87
C ARG A 124 7.89 -13.43 -17.43
N ASN A 125 9.14 -13.76 -17.12
CA ASN A 125 9.83 -14.98 -17.58
C ASN A 125 9.72 -16.15 -16.60
N GLN A 126 9.09 -15.96 -15.43
CA GLN A 126 8.88 -17.03 -14.46
C GLN A 126 7.79 -18.01 -14.92
N SER A 127 7.91 -19.26 -14.47
CA SER A 127 6.84 -20.25 -14.54
C SER A 127 5.64 -19.84 -13.69
N ASP A 128 4.49 -20.44 -13.95
CA ASP A 128 3.25 -20.14 -13.21
C ASP A 128 3.38 -20.46 -11.71
N GLU A 129 4.13 -21.51 -11.36
CA GLU A 129 4.42 -21.86 -9.95
C GLU A 129 5.32 -20.82 -9.28
N GLU A 130 6.41 -20.43 -9.94
CA GLU A 130 7.32 -19.37 -9.44
C GLU A 130 6.60 -18.03 -9.29
N LEU A 131 5.70 -17.70 -10.22
CA LEU A 131 4.85 -16.51 -10.15
C LEU A 131 3.98 -16.54 -8.91
N CYS A 132 3.23 -17.62 -8.68
CA CYS A 132 2.39 -17.76 -7.49
C CYS A 132 3.21 -17.65 -6.20
N ASN A 133 4.37 -18.32 -6.13
CA ASN A 133 5.26 -18.28 -4.96
C ASN A 133 5.89 -16.90 -4.73
N THR A 134 6.08 -16.11 -5.78
CA THR A 134 6.63 -14.75 -5.67
C THR A 134 5.56 -13.72 -5.32
N TYR A 135 4.34 -13.91 -5.82
CA TYR A 135 3.26 -12.92 -5.74
C TYR A 135 2.43 -13.05 -4.46
N PHE A 136 2.28 -14.27 -3.94
CA PHE A 136 1.52 -14.54 -2.73
C PHE A 136 2.43 -14.87 -1.55
N THR A 137 2.06 -14.39 -0.36
CA THR A 137 2.77 -14.68 0.90
C THR A 137 2.28 -15.97 1.56
N ILE A 138 1.30 -16.63 0.94
CA ILE A 138 0.78 -17.95 1.31
C ILE A 138 0.92 -18.88 0.11
N PRO A 139 1.05 -20.21 0.32
CA PRO A 139 1.03 -21.16 -0.78
C PRO A 139 -0.29 -21.06 -1.53
N VAL A 140 -0.23 -20.66 -2.80
CA VAL A 140 -1.38 -20.59 -3.69
C VAL A 140 -1.04 -21.42 -4.92
N PRO A 141 -1.81 -22.47 -5.25
CA PRO A 141 -1.54 -23.23 -6.45
C PRO A 141 -1.76 -22.37 -7.70
N PRO A 142 -0.96 -22.59 -8.75
CA PRO A 142 -1.22 -21.97 -10.04
C PRO A 142 -2.58 -22.45 -10.54
N SER A 143 -3.48 -21.50 -10.76
CA SER A 143 -4.77 -21.73 -11.41
C SER A 143 -4.93 -20.75 -12.56
N PRO A 144 -5.70 -21.09 -13.60
CA PRO A 144 -5.93 -20.16 -14.71
C PRO A 144 -6.45 -18.79 -14.24
N HIS A 145 -7.21 -18.75 -13.15
CA HIS A 145 -7.67 -17.49 -12.56
C HIS A 145 -6.53 -16.69 -11.92
N ASN A 146 -5.74 -17.32 -11.03
CA ASN A 146 -4.65 -16.66 -10.32
C ASN A 146 -3.56 -16.15 -11.27
N ILE A 147 -3.21 -16.94 -12.27
CA ILE A 147 -2.18 -16.57 -13.25
C ILE A 147 -2.65 -15.41 -14.13
N ARG A 148 -3.92 -15.38 -14.54
CA ARG A 148 -4.47 -14.23 -15.27
C ARG A 148 -4.42 -12.95 -14.43
N LEU A 149 -4.77 -13.02 -13.15
CA LEU A 149 -4.69 -11.89 -12.24
C LEU A 149 -3.24 -11.37 -12.14
N ILE A 150 -2.29 -12.25 -11.84
CA ILE A 150 -0.86 -11.89 -11.72
C ILE A 150 -0.36 -11.26 -13.02
N ARG A 151 -0.64 -11.88 -14.18
CA ARG A 151 -0.16 -11.38 -15.47
C ARG A 151 -0.80 -10.04 -15.84
N SER A 152 -2.09 -9.85 -15.58
CA SER A 152 -2.77 -8.57 -15.78
C SER A 152 -2.09 -7.46 -14.98
N ASP A 153 -1.88 -7.70 -13.68
CA ASP A 153 -1.19 -6.74 -12.81
C ASP A 153 0.24 -6.46 -13.30
N LEU A 154 0.99 -7.46 -13.74
CA LEU A 154 2.35 -7.27 -14.27
C LEU A 154 2.37 -6.43 -15.55
N GLU A 155 1.42 -6.63 -16.46
CA GLU A 155 1.28 -5.81 -17.65
C GLU A 155 0.96 -4.36 -17.27
N GLU A 156 0.07 -4.14 -16.32
CA GLU A 156 -0.24 -2.80 -15.82
C GLU A 156 1.00 -2.13 -15.19
N LEU A 157 1.81 -2.87 -14.43
CA LEU A 157 3.08 -2.37 -13.86
C LEU A 157 4.18 -2.14 -14.89
N PHE A 158 4.06 -2.74 -16.07
CA PHE A 158 4.97 -2.56 -17.18
C PHE A 158 4.58 -1.33 -18.03
N GLN A 159 3.29 -1.17 -18.32
CA GLN A 159 2.73 -0.07 -19.14
C GLN A 159 2.69 1.30 -18.42
N VAL A 160 3.37 1.43 -17.29
CA VAL A 160 3.28 2.59 -16.39
C VAL A 160 3.68 3.88 -17.11
N PRO A 161 2.98 5.00 -16.85
CA PRO A 161 3.33 6.31 -17.38
C PRO A 161 4.79 6.70 -17.15
N ASP A 162 5.30 7.55 -18.03
CA ASP A 162 6.60 8.21 -17.90
C ASP A 162 6.73 8.81 -16.50
N TRP A 163 7.59 8.22 -15.68
CA TRP A 163 7.65 8.51 -14.26
C TRP A 163 8.13 9.94 -13.98
N GLU A 164 8.90 10.52 -14.90
CA GLU A 164 9.30 11.92 -14.85
C GLU A 164 8.10 12.85 -15.12
N LYS A 165 7.10 12.41 -15.89
CA LYS A 165 5.82 13.14 -16.02
C LYS A 165 4.94 12.98 -14.79
N VAL A 166 4.97 11.80 -14.15
CA VAL A 166 4.20 11.53 -12.93
C VAL A 166 4.75 12.34 -11.75
N PHE A 167 6.07 12.43 -11.62
CA PHE A 167 6.80 13.14 -10.57
C PHE A 167 7.84 14.11 -11.17
N PRO A 168 7.42 15.25 -11.74
CA PRO A 168 8.34 16.21 -12.36
C PRO A 168 9.39 16.71 -11.38
N PHE A 169 10.66 16.62 -11.78
CA PHE A 169 11.81 16.99 -10.93
C PHE A 169 11.82 16.24 -9.60
N ARG A 170 11.27 15.02 -9.57
CA ARG A 170 11.09 14.17 -8.37
C ARG A 170 10.25 14.80 -7.26
N ARG A 171 9.45 15.81 -7.58
CA ARG A 171 8.56 16.44 -6.61
C ARG A 171 7.41 15.51 -6.24
N PRO A 172 6.97 15.49 -4.97
CA PRO A 172 5.85 14.68 -4.56
C PRO A 172 4.55 15.16 -5.21
N ARG A 173 3.60 14.24 -5.39
CA ARG A 173 2.23 14.56 -5.76
C ARG A 173 1.46 14.84 -4.48
N ILE A 174 0.87 16.03 -4.40
CA ILE A 174 0.20 16.49 -3.19
C ILE A 174 -1.29 16.61 -3.51
N PHE A 175 -2.13 15.99 -2.68
CA PHE A 175 -3.59 16.09 -2.77
C PHE A 175 -4.14 16.69 -1.48
N PHE A 176 -5.09 17.61 -1.63
CA PHE A 176 -5.80 18.23 -0.52
C PHE A 176 -7.28 17.84 -0.58
N ARG A 177 -7.92 17.87 0.59
CA ARG A 177 -9.35 17.60 0.69
C ARG A 177 -10.14 18.74 0.05
N SER A 178 -11.06 18.41 -0.85
CA SER A 178 -11.98 19.38 -1.46
C SER A 178 -13.21 19.60 -0.59
N ASN A 179 -13.94 20.70 -0.83
CA ASN A 179 -15.13 21.07 -0.05
C ASN A 179 -16.26 20.02 -0.11
N ASN A 180 -16.29 19.18 -1.13
CA ASN A 180 -17.23 18.06 -1.27
C ASN A 180 -16.75 16.76 -0.60
N GLY A 181 -15.66 16.80 0.17
CA GLY A 181 -15.08 15.65 0.85
C GLY A 181 -14.20 14.75 -0.02
N GLY A 182 -14.03 15.06 -1.30
CA GLY A 182 -13.10 14.38 -2.22
C GLY A 182 -11.65 14.83 -2.12
N TRP A 183 -10.83 14.44 -3.09
CA TRP A 183 -9.40 14.79 -3.17
C TRP A 183 -9.10 15.54 -4.47
N THR A 184 -8.34 16.63 -4.37
CA THR A 184 -7.89 17.41 -5.53
C THR A 184 -6.36 17.49 -5.58
N MET A 185 -5.77 17.22 -6.74
CA MET A 185 -4.32 17.31 -6.92
C MET A 185 -3.87 18.78 -6.95
N ARG A 186 -2.79 19.09 -6.24
CA ARG A 186 -2.10 20.39 -6.36
C ARG A 186 -1.35 20.44 -7.69
N THR A 187 -1.86 21.22 -8.64
CA THR A 187 -1.19 21.53 -9.90
C THR A 187 -0.34 22.80 -9.76
N LEU A 188 0.52 23.07 -10.74
CA LEU A 188 1.31 24.31 -10.78
C LEU A 188 0.43 25.58 -10.84
N GLU A 189 -0.78 25.49 -11.40
CA GLU A 189 -1.75 26.58 -11.46
C GLU A 189 -2.30 26.94 -10.07
N HIS A 190 -2.53 25.96 -9.20
CA HIS A 190 -2.96 26.19 -7.81
C HIS A 190 -1.93 27.02 -7.02
N VAL A 191 -0.63 26.86 -7.30
CA VAL A 191 0.44 27.66 -6.66
C VAL A 191 0.37 29.13 -7.09
N GLN A 192 -0.03 29.42 -8.34
CA GLN A 192 -0.14 30.78 -8.84
C GLN A 192 -1.38 31.50 -8.30
N ILE A 193 -2.49 30.80 -8.10
CA ILE A 193 -3.72 31.36 -7.50
C ILE A 193 -3.49 31.76 -6.04
N ILE A 194 -2.82 30.89 -5.25
CA ILE A 194 -2.49 31.19 -3.84
C ILE A 194 -1.54 32.40 -3.74
N LYS A 195 -0.55 32.51 -4.63
CA LYS A 195 0.35 33.67 -4.67
C LYS A 195 -0.39 34.98 -5.01
N ARG A 196 -1.37 34.94 -5.92
CA ARG A 196 -2.18 36.11 -6.29
C ARG A 196 -3.14 36.56 -5.19
N THR A 197 -3.60 35.65 -4.34
CA THR A 197 -4.48 35.96 -3.21
C THR A 197 -3.70 36.40 -1.96
N ALA A 198 -2.49 35.88 -1.75
CA ALA A 198 -1.62 36.30 -0.65
C ALA A 198 -0.97 37.69 -0.88
N GLY A 199 -0.76 38.11 -2.13
CA GLY A 199 -0.20 39.43 -2.47
C GLY A 199 -1.20 40.58 -2.51
N LYS A 200 -2.42 40.40 -1.97
CA LYS A 200 -3.48 41.42 -1.88
C LYS A 200 -3.85 41.79 -0.44
N ARG A 201 -2.95 41.58 0.52
CA ARG A 201 -3.09 42.09 1.89
C ARG A 201 -2.02 43.12 2.18
#